data_AF-A0A059KGM4-F1
#
_entry.id   AF-A0A059KGM4-F1
#
_cell.length_a   1.000
_cell.length_b   1.000
_cell.length_c   1.000
_cell.angle_alpha   90.00
_cell.angle_beta   90.00
_cell.angle_gamma   90.00
#
_symmetry.space_group_name_H-M   'P 1'
#
loop_
_entity.id
_entity.type
_entity.pdbx_description
1 polymer ?
#
loop_
_entity_poly.entity_id
_entity_poly.type
_entity_poly.pdbx_seq_one_letter_code
_entity_poly.pdbx_strand_id
1 'polypeptide(L)'
;MVREYLADSRECRVEIPGMTDGATEMLLAQIMQSIGDVSEKTEIEILPGDRVWIEFECGDQRFPVIVGYRAKNVGNRLQWRRWHHQNVEVLADDVLQLVTPKGKVRISGGGDDIEVAAASRIRASVGSSAVTVTGSSIKLEAGGSSISIDSGGVKINGATIRLN
;
A
#
# COMPACT_ATOMS: atom_id res chain seq x y z
N MET A 1 -21.63 -3.52 -12.50
CA MET A 1 -20.71 -2.45 -12.04
C MET A 1 -21.13 -2.07 -10.63
N VAL A 2 -20.18 -1.72 -9.75
CA VAL A 2 -20.51 -1.28 -8.40
C VAL A 2 -21.11 0.13 -8.44
N ARG A 3 -22.22 0.32 -7.74
CA ARG A 3 -22.90 1.61 -7.57
C ARG A 3 -22.67 2.19 -6.19
N GLU A 4 -22.58 1.34 -5.18
CA GLU A 4 -22.33 1.72 -3.79
C GLU A 4 -21.62 0.57 -3.09
N TYR A 5 -20.74 0.91 -2.14
CA TYR A 5 -20.10 -0.04 -1.23
C TYR A 5 -20.61 0.22 0.19
N LEU A 6 -21.17 -0.82 0.82
CA LEU A 6 -21.65 -0.82 2.19
C LEU A 6 -20.56 -1.43 3.08
N ALA A 7 -19.71 -0.58 3.63
CA ALA A 7 -18.50 -1.00 4.34
C ALA A 7 -18.79 -1.92 5.55
N ASP A 8 -19.82 -1.60 6.34
CA ASP A 8 -20.15 -2.33 7.57
C ASP A 8 -20.51 -3.81 7.31
N SER A 9 -21.26 -4.09 6.23
CA SER A 9 -21.66 -5.45 5.87
C SER A 9 -20.76 -6.11 4.82
N ARG A 10 -19.80 -5.35 4.25
CA ARG A 10 -18.92 -5.79 3.15
C ARG A 10 -19.71 -6.26 1.93
N GLU A 11 -20.73 -5.49 1.58
CA GLU A 11 -21.58 -5.77 0.43
C GLU A 11 -21.60 -4.59 -0.54
N CYS A 12 -21.95 -4.86 -1.78
CA CYS A 12 -21.98 -3.87 -2.84
C CYS A 12 -23.35 -3.83 -3.49
N ARG A 13 -23.87 -2.63 -3.74
CA ARG A 13 -24.99 -2.45 -4.66
C ARG A 13 -24.45 -2.53 -6.08
N VAL A 14 -24.95 -3.48 -6.86
CA VAL A 14 -24.45 -3.76 -8.21
C VAL A 14 -25.51 -3.53 -9.27
N GLU A 15 -25.09 -2.86 -10.35
CA GLU A 15 -25.85 -2.78 -11.58
C GLU A 15 -25.44 -3.91 -12.53
N ILE A 16 -26.44 -4.63 -13.02
CA ILE A 16 -26.29 -5.73 -13.97
C ILE A 16 -27.20 -5.43 -15.17
N PRO A 17 -26.61 -5.06 -16.32
CA PRO A 17 -27.39 -4.72 -17.52
C PRO A 17 -28.37 -5.84 -17.90
N GLY A 18 -29.60 -5.46 -18.25
CA GLY A 18 -30.68 -6.38 -18.57
C GLY A 18 -31.40 -6.99 -17.35
N MET A 19 -30.83 -6.91 -16.13
CA MET A 19 -31.45 -7.45 -14.92
C MET A 19 -31.89 -6.36 -13.93
N THR A 20 -31.09 -5.30 -13.79
CA THR A 20 -31.39 -4.18 -12.87
C THR A 20 -31.85 -2.92 -13.60
N ASP A 21 -32.17 -3.02 -14.89
CA ASP A 21 -32.56 -1.88 -15.72
C ASP A 21 -33.91 -1.33 -15.26
N GLY A 22 -33.96 -0.03 -14.93
CA GLY A 22 -35.16 0.63 -14.42
C GLY A 22 -35.51 0.31 -12.95
N ALA A 23 -34.66 -0.46 -12.25
CA ALA A 23 -34.85 -0.75 -10.84
C ALA A 23 -34.63 0.50 -9.97
N THR A 24 -35.49 0.71 -8.98
CA THR A 24 -35.33 1.81 -8.01
C THR A 24 -34.20 1.53 -7.01
N GLU A 25 -33.92 0.25 -6.77
CA GLU A 25 -32.87 -0.21 -5.87
C GLU A 25 -32.07 -1.32 -6.56
N MET A 26 -30.75 -1.24 -6.47
CA MET A 26 -29.83 -2.21 -7.09
C MET A 26 -29.71 -3.47 -6.23
N LEU A 27 -29.42 -4.60 -6.85
CA LEU A 27 -29.19 -5.84 -6.11
C LEU A 27 -27.99 -5.71 -5.18
N LEU A 28 -28.13 -6.31 -4.01
CA LEU A 28 -27.08 -6.38 -3.00
C LEU A 28 -26.23 -7.62 -3.27
N ALA A 29 -24.93 -7.42 -3.50
CA ALA A 29 -23.99 -8.47 -3.80
C ALA A 29 -22.98 -8.65 -2.67
N GLN A 30 -22.70 -9.91 -2.34
CA GLN A 30 -21.60 -10.27 -1.46
C GLN A 30 -20.27 -10.17 -2.21
N ILE A 31 -19.17 -10.08 -1.47
CA ILE A 31 -17.82 -10.07 -2.01
C ILE A 31 -17.19 -11.44 -1.77
N MET A 32 -16.77 -12.11 -2.86
CA MET A 32 -15.90 -13.27 -2.75
C MET A 32 -14.52 -12.80 -2.31
N GLN A 33 -14.11 -13.20 -1.11
CA GLN A 33 -12.76 -12.92 -0.63
C GLN A 33 -11.74 -13.83 -1.31
N SER A 34 -10.57 -13.27 -1.60
CA SER A 34 -9.48 -14.08 -2.14
C SER A 34 -8.94 -14.98 -1.04
N ILE A 35 -8.36 -16.12 -1.43
CA ILE A 35 -7.63 -16.97 -0.48
C ILE A 35 -6.50 -16.15 0.13
N GLY A 36 -6.50 -16.03 1.46
CA GLY A 36 -5.54 -15.23 2.22
C GLY A 36 -6.11 -13.90 2.73
N ASP A 37 -7.23 -13.43 2.16
CA ASP A 37 -8.02 -12.36 2.76
C ASP A 37 -9.00 -12.96 3.77
N VAL A 38 -9.03 -12.36 4.96
CA VAL A 38 -9.90 -12.78 6.07
C VAL A 38 -10.69 -11.56 6.50
N SER A 39 -12.01 -11.71 6.54
CA SER A 39 -12.93 -10.57 6.69
C SER A 39 -12.69 -9.75 7.96
N GLU A 40 -12.14 -10.38 8.98
CA GLU A 40 -11.89 -9.79 10.28
C GLU A 40 -10.55 -9.04 10.34
N LYS A 41 -9.70 -9.18 9.32
CA LYS A 41 -8.30 -8.70 9.33
C LYS A 41 -7.92 -7.86 8.11
N THR A 42 -8.50 -8.13 6.96
CA THR A 42 -8.17 -7.45 5.71
C THR A 42 -9.39 -6.85 5.05
N GLU A 43 -9.18 -5.79 4.27
CA GLU A 43 -10.20 -5.12 3.49
C GLU A 43 -9.67 -4.94 2.06
N ILE A 44 -10.56 -5.13 1.09
CA ILE A 44 -10.30 -4.83 -0.31
C ILE A 44 -11.09 -3.55 -0.61
N GLU A 45 -10.40 -2.49 -1.02
CA GLU A 45 -11.05 -1.23 -1.38
C GLU A 45 -11.91 -1.41 -2.63
N ILE A 46 -13.24 -1.30 -2.49
CA ILE A 46 -14.19 -1.25 -3.60
C ILE A 46 -14.80 0.14 -3.69
N LEU A 47 -14.79 0.74 -4.87
CA LEU A 47 -15.31 2.07 -5.11
C LEU A 47 -16.49 2.07 -6.09
N PRO A 48 -17.43 3.02 -5.96
CA PRO A 48 -18.44 3.28 -6.98
C PRO A 48 -17.81 3.45 -8.38
N GLY A 49 -18.40 2.78 -9.38
CA GLY A 49 -17.89 2.76 -10.74
C GLY A 49 -16.94 1.60 -11.05
N ASP A 50 -16.59 0.78 -10.05
CA ASP A 50 -15.74 -0.38 -10.29
C ASP A 50 -16.44 -1.44 -11.15
N ARG A 51 -15.70 -1.89 -12.16
CA ARG A 51 -16.14 -2.98 -13.05
C ARG A 51 -15.80 -4.29 -12.37
N VAL A 52 -16.81 -5.14 -12.21
CA VAL A 52 -16.69 -6.42 -11.50
C VAL A 52 -17.29 -7.55 -12.35
N TRP A 53 -16.79 -8.76 -12.12
CA TRP A 53 -17.45 -10.00 -12.52
C TRP A 53 -18.38 -10.46 -11.41
N ILE A 54 -19.54 -10.99 -11.81
CA ILE A 54 -20.60 -11.41 -10.90
C ILE A 54 -20.93 -12.86 -11.23
N GLU A 55 -20.99 -13.67 -10.19
CA GLU A 55 -21.62 -14.99 -10.21
C GLU A 55 -22.85 -14.98 -9.29
N PHE A 56 -23.58 -16.08 -9.29
CA PHE A 56 -24.80 -16.23 -8.49
C PHE A 56 -24.69 -17.44 -7.56
N GLU A 57 -25.06 -17.26 -6.30
CA GLU A 57 -25.00 -18.32 -5.31
C GLU A 57 -25.88 -19.51 -5.73
N CYS A 58 -25.26 -20.67 -5.96
CA CYS A 58 -25.94 -21.85 -6.51
C CYS A 58 -26.74 -21.59 -7.80
N GLY A 59 -26.38 -20.56 -8.57
CA GLY A 59 -27.10 -20.13 -9.78
C GLY A 59 -28.37 -19.30 -9.53
N ASP A 60 -28.68 -18.93 -8.28
CA ASP A 60 -29.83 -18.10 -7.95
C ASP A 60 -29.53 -16.61 -8.19
N GLN A 61 -30.16 -16.05 -9.22
CA GLN A 61 -29.93 -14.67 -9.67
C GLN A 61 -30.24 -13.59 -8.62
N ARG A 62 -30.98 -13.93 -7.57
CA ARG A 62 -31.31 -13.01 -6.47
C ARG A 62 -30.13 -12.78 -5.53
N PHE A 63 -29.14 -13.67 -5.54
CA PHE A 63 -27.98 -13.64 -4.65
C PHE A 63 -26.68 -13.49 -5.45
N PRO A 64 -26.40 -12.28 -5.98
CA PRO A 64 -25.17 -12.03 -6.70
C PRO A 64 -23.95 -12.03 -5.78
N VAL A 65 -22.83 -12.51 -6.30
CA VAL A 65 -21.52 -12.55 -5.64
C VAL A 65 -20.49 -11.92 -6.59
N ILE A 66 -19.78 -10.90 -6.12
CA ILE A 66 -18.65 -10.31 -6.83
C ILE A 66 -17.47 -11.27 -6.73
N VAL A 67 -17.03 -11.82 -7.85
CA VAL A 67 -15.90 -12.78 -7.91
C VAL A 67 -14.57 -12.15 -8.32
N GLY A 68 -14.56 -10.85 -8.60
CA GLY A 68 -13.34 -10.09 -8.83
C GLY A 68 -13.53 -8.89 -9.74
N TYR A 69 -12.46 -8.12 -9.93
CA TYR A 69 -12.46 -6.98 -10.83
C TYR A 69 -12.41 -7.41 -12.29
N ARG A 70 -13.23 -6.76 -13.09
CA ARG A 70 -13.25 -6.91 -14.54
C ARG A 70 -12.31 -5.89 -15.19
N ALA A 71 -11.33 -6.39 -15.92
CA ALA A 71 -10.41 -5.57 -16.71
C ALA A 71 -11.16 -4.69 -17.74
N LYS A 72 -10.58 -3.55 -18.11
CA LYS A 72 -11.07 -2.78 -19.25
C LYS A 72 -10.76 -3.54 -20.55
N ASN A 73 -11.48 -3.23 -21.62
CA ASN A 73 -11.13 -3.76 -22.94
C ASN A 73 -9.98 -2.98 -23.57
N VAL A 74 -9.81 -1.71 -23.21
CA VAL A 74 -8.77 -0.80 -23.73
C VAL A 74 -8.25 0.10 -22.60
N GLY A 75 -6.96 0.47 -22.66
CA GLY A 75 -6.34 1.38 -21.69
C GLY A 75 -6.04 0.74 -20.33
N ASN A 76 -5.85 -0.58 -20.30
CA ASN A 76 -5.33 -1.25 -19.11
C ASN A 76 -3.90 -0.81 -18.81
N ARG A 77 -3.55 -0.71 -17.54
CA ARG A 77 -2.18 -0.46 -17.12
C ARG A 77 -1.35 -1.72 -17.35
N LEU A 78 -0.20 -1.57 -18.00
CA LEU A 78 0.76 -2.63 -18.25
C LEU A 78 1.96 -2.48 -17.32
N GLN A 79 2.64 -3.58 -17.00
CA GLN A 79 3.91 -3.62 -16.25
C GLN A 79 3.88 -3.10 -14.80
N TRP A 80 2.71 -2.76 -14.27
CA TRP A 80 2.56 -2.29 -12.88
C TRP A 80 1.44 -3.03 -12.17
N ARG A 81 1.76 -3.66 -11.05
CA ARG A 81 0.80 -4.02 -10.01
C ARG A 81 0.79 -2.91 -8.96
N ARG A 82 -0.39 -2.47 -8.52
CA ARG A 82 -0.54 -1.44 -7.48
C ARG A 82 -1.58 -1.92 -6.48
N TRP A 83 -1.25 -1.75 -5.20
CA TRP A 83 -2.21 -1.84 -4.11
C TRP A 83 -2.54 -0.41 -3.69
N HIS A 84 -3.83 -0.10 -3.59
CA HIS A 84 -4.33 1.20 -3.17
C HIS A 84 -5.40 0.95 -2.11
N HIS A 85 -5.29 1.72 -1.04
CA HIS A 85 -6.20 1.71 0.11
C HIS A 85 -5.94 3.01 0.88
N GLN A 86 -6.88 3.42 1.72
CA GLN A 86 -6.68 4.57 2.60
C GLN A 86 -5.47 4.39 3.53
N ASN A 87 -5.31 3.19 4.08
CA ASN A 87 -4.21 2.78 4.95
C ASN A 87 -3.74 1.38 4.53
N VAL A 88 -2.43 1.13 4.56
CA VAL A 88 -1.84 -0.17 4.23
C VAL A 88 -0.83 -0.56 5.30
N GLU A 89 -1.03 -1.72 5.91
CA GLU A 89 -0.08 -2.35 6.81
C GLU A 89 0.42 -3.67 6.18
N VAL A 90 1.72 -3.95 6.32
CA VAL A 90 2.32 -5.20 5.84
C VAL A 90 3.04 -5.86 7.00
N LEU A 91 2.45 -6.95 7.50
CA LEU A 91 2.96 -7.73 8.62
C LEU A 91 3.66 -9.00 8.12
N ALA A 92 4.75 -9.37 8.78
CA ALA A 92 5.43 -10.64 8.58
C ALA A 92 6.02 -11.09 9.92
N ASP A 93 5.87 -12.37 10.25
CA ASP A 93 6.34 -12.91 11.53
C ASP A 93 7.88 -12.92 11.63
N ASP A 94 8.55 -13.23 10.51
CA ASP A 94 10.01 -13.35 10.48
C ASP A 94 10.70 -12.21 9.70
N VAL A 95 10.42 -12.11 8.40
CA VAL A 95 11.13 -11.18 7.51
C VAL A 95 10.18 -10.61 6.45
N LEU A 96 10.10 -9.28 6.38
CA LEU A 96 9.59 -8.56 5.23
C LEU A 96 10.76 -8.16 4.31
N GLN A 97 10.80 -8.67 3.08
CA GLN A 97 11.88 -8.39 2.13
C GLN A 97 11.36 -7.70 0.86
N LEU A 98 11.96 -6.56 0.51
CA LEU A 98 11.69 -5.83 -0.74
C LEU A 98 12.93 -5.86 -1.63
N VAL A 99 12.89 -6.62 -2.73
CA VAL A 99 14.04 -6.84 -3.63
C VAL A 99 13.71 -6.39 -5.05
N THR A 100 14.61 -5.62 -5.68
CA THR A 100 14.49 -5.24 -7.09
C THR A 100 15.82 -5.49 -7.83
N PRO A 101 16.03 -6.68 -8.41
CA PRO A 101 17.35 -7.11 -8.91
C PRO A 101 17.97 -6.24 -10.01
N LYS A 102 17.14 -5.62 -10.84
CA LYS A 102 17.56 -4.84 -12.02
C LYS A 102 17.22 -3.35 -11.91
N GLY A 103 16.73 -2.91 -10.76
CA GLY A 103 16.10 -1.60 -10.61
C GLY A 103 16.31 -1.03 -9.23
N LYS A 104 15.30 -0.31 -8.73
CA LYS A 104 15.37 0.41 -7.47
C LYS A 104 14.11 0.18 -6.65
N VAL A 105 14.28 0.10 -5.34
CA VAL A 105 13.21 0.32 -4.37
C VAL A 105 13.18 1.83 -4.07
N ARG A 106 12.00 2.44 -4.17
CA ARG A 106 11.80 3.86 -3.85
C ARG A 106 10.69 3.98 -2.80
N ILE A 107 11.00 4.69 -1.73
CA ILE A 107 10.05 5.09 -0.68
C ILE A 107 9.99 6.62 -0.72
N SER A 108 8.79 7.19 -0.74
CA SER A 108 8.57 8.64 -0.81
C SER A 108 7.26 8.99 -0.12
N GLY A 109 7.30 9.97 0.79
CA GLY A 109 6.13 10.62 1.38
C GLY A 109 5.87 11.96 0.71
N GLY A 110 4.61 12.33 0.55
CA GLY A 110 4.20 13.67 0.11
C GLY A 110 3.87 14.63 1.26
N GLY A 111 3.81 14.12 2.49
CA GLY A 111 3.59 14.89 3.72
C GLY A 111 4.89 15.21 4.43
N ASP A 112 4.82 15.31 5.76
CA ASP A 112 5.91 15.88 6.57
C ASP A 112 7.10 14.92 6.83
N ASP A 113 6.88 13.60 6.86
CA ASP A 113 7.91 12.64 7.30
C ASP A 113 7.89 11.26 6.60
N ILE A 114 9.04 10.57 6.66
CA ILE A 114 9.23 9.14 6.41
C ILE A 114 10.01 8.56 7.60
N GLU A 115 9.30 7.93 8.54
CA GLU A 115 9.92 7.33 9.73
C GLU A 115 10.39 5.89 9.47
N VAL A 116 11.60 5.55 9.94
CA VAL A 116 12.11 4.18 10.01
C VAL A 116 12.67 3.95 11.41
N ALA A 117 12.08 3.02 12.16
CA ALA A 117 12.47 2.70 13.52
C ALA A 117 12.85 1.22 13.65
N ALA A 118 13.84 0.92 14.50
CA ALA A 118 14.21 -0.44 14.86
C ALA A 118 14.73 -0.48 16.31
N ALA A 119 14.41 -1.55 17.04
CA ALA A 119 14.78 -1.67 18.45
C ALA A 119 16.30 -1.73 18.70
N SER A 120 17.08 -2.26 17.76
CA SER A 120 18.53 -2.43 17.93
C SER A 120 19.36 -1.62 16.94
N ARG A 121 19.08 -1.73 15.64
CA ARG A 121 19.91 -1.11 14.60
C ARG A 121 19.14 -0.91 13.30
N ILE A 122 19.50 0.16 12.59
CA ILE A 122 19.18 0.37 11.17
C ILE A 122 20.52 0.39 10.43
N ARG A 123 20.65 -0.41 9.38
CA ARG A 123 21.86 -0.46 8.54
C ARG A 123 21.52 -0.01 7.14
N ALA A 124 22.32 0.90 6.61
CA ALA A 124 22.21 1.37 5.24
C ALA A 124 23.59 1.31 4.57
N SER A 125 23.69 0.66 3.41
CA SER A 125 24.94 0.48 2.67
C SER A 125 24.73 0.65 1.15
N VAL A 126 25.72 1.19 0.45
CA VAL A 126 25.83 1.19 -1.02
C VAL A 126 27.03 0.33 -1.40
N GLY A 127 26.78 -0.86 -1.95
CA GLY A 127 27.85 -1.84 -2.18
C GLY A 127 28.50 -2.27 -0.85
N SER A 128 29.83 -2.23 -0.78
CA SER A 128 30.60 -2.48 0.46
C SER A 128 30.79 -1.24 1.35
N SER A 129 30.23 -0.08 0.97
CA SER A 129 30.39 1.19 1.68
C SER A 129 29.12 1.57 2.47
N ALA A 130 29.28 2.27 3.59
CA ALA A 130 28.17 2.87 4.34
C ALA A 130 27.57 4.08 3.61
N VAL A 131 26.27 4.37 3.82
CA VAL A 131 25.52 5.41 3.10
C VAL A 131 25.86 6.83 3.57
N THR A 132 26.16 7.71 2.60
CA THR A 132 26.19 9.17 2.70
C THR A 132 24.80 9.74 2.45
N VAL A 133 24.27 10.59 3.35
CA VAL A 133 22.97 11.27 3.18
C VAL A 133 23.17 12.54 2.35
N THR A 134 22.31 12.81 1.37
CA THR A 134 22.34 14.07 0.60
C THR A 134 20.98 14.74 0.60
N GLY A 135 21.01 15.97 1.07
CA GLY A 135 19.95 16.94 1.34
C GLY A 135 20.63 18.03 2.16
N SER A 136 20.09 19.25 2.22
CA SER A 136 20.78 20.45 2.75
C SER A 136 21.31 20.35 4.19
N SER A 137 21.00 19.28 4.93
CA SER A 137 21.72 18.88 6.13
C SER A 137 21.62 17.38 6.39
N ILE A 138 22.63 16.82 7.05
CA ILE A 138 22.61 15.46 7.63
C ILE A 138 22.75 15.62 9.15
N LYS A 139 21.79 15.09 9.92
CA LYS A 139 21.86 15.02 11.39
C LYS A 139 21.90 13.56 11.81
N LEU A 140 23.02 13.11 12.36
CA LEU A 140 23.16 11.77 12.97
C LEU A 140 23.24 11.98 14.48
N GLU A 141 22.25 11.50 15.24
CA GLU A 141 22.22 11.58 16.71
C GLU A 141 22.29 10.18 17.33
N ALA A 142 23.18 10.00 18.31
CA ALA A 142 23.29 8.78 19.10
C ALA A 142 23.70 9.12 20.53
N GLY A 143 22.85 8.78 21.51
CA GLY A 143 23.18 8.91 22.94
C GLY A 143 23.50 10.35 23.40
N GLY A 144 22.90 11.37 22.76
CA GLY A 144 23.16 12.78 23.06
C GLY A 144 24.34 13.40 22.29
N SER A 145 25.12 12.60 21.57
CA SER A 145 26.15 13.09 20.64
C SER A 145 25.57 13.25 19.23
N SER A 146 26.08 14.24 18.48
CA SER A 146 25.59 14.53 17.13
C SER A 146 26.70 14.84 16.13
N ILE A 147 26.49 14.44 14.88
CA ILE A 147 27.23 14.93 13.70
C ILE A 147 26.24 15.72 12.84
N SER A 148 26.51 17.00 12.64
CA SER A 148 25.72 17.90 11.78
C SER A 148 26.61 18.42 10.64
N ILE A 149 26.16 18.21 9.40
CA ILE A 149 26.79 18.79 8.19
C ILE A 149 25.76 19.71 7.55
N ASP A 150 26.12 20.99 7.39
CA ASP A 150 25.31 22.00 6.69
C ASP A 150 26.19 22.89 5.81
N SER A 151 25.60 23.93 5.20
CA SER A 151 26.33 24.88 4.34
C SER A 151 27.36 25.74 5.09
N GLY A 152 27.34 25.73 6.42
CA GLY A 152 28.30 26.39 7.31
C GLY A 152 29.43 25.49 7.82
N GLY A 153 29.40 24.17 7.58
CA GLY A 153 30.49 23.25 7.86
C GLY A 153 30.10 21.98 8.61
N VAL A 154 31.06 21.34 9.27
CA VAL A 154 30.87 20.12 10.07
C VAL A 154 30.92 20.47 11.56
N LYS A 155 29.83 20.23 12.28
CA LYS A 155 29.75 20.40 13.74
C LYS A 155 29.60 19.03 14.41
N ILE A 156 30.47 18.75 15.38
CA ILE A 156 30.48 17.50 16.16
C ILE A 156 30.39 17.87 17.63
N ASN A 157 29.38 17.37 18.36
CA ASN A 157 29.21 17.61 19.79
C ASN A 157 29.33 16.30 20.59
N GLY A 158 30.15 16.29 21.65
CA GLY A 158 30.28 15.15 22.56
C GLY A 158 30.96 13.90 21.98
N ALA A 159 31.79 14.03 20.93
CA ALA A 159 32.53 12.92 20.34
C ALA A 159 34.00 13.30 20.04
N THR A 160 34.91 12.32 20.12
CA THR A 160 36.32 12.50 19.77
C THR A 160 36.49 12.54 18.26
N ILE A 161 37.03 13.65 17.74
CA ILE A 161 37.50 13.76 16.37
C ILE A 161 38.94 13.25 16.32
N ARG A 162 39.21 12.20 15.53
CA ARG A 162 40.58 11.82 15.15
C ARG A 162 40.77 12.18 13.68
N LEU A 163 41.60 13.19 13.45
CA LEU A 163 42.11 13.54 12.13
C LEU A 163 43.49 12.89 12.02
N ASN A 164 43.73 12.15 10.94
CA ASN A 164 45.05 11.64 10.59
C ASN A 164 45.70 12.57 9.56
#